data_AF-A0A5P8WD60-F1
#
_entry.id   AF-A0A5P8WD60-F1
#
_cell.length_a   1.000
_cell.length_b   1.000
_cell.length_c   1.000
_cell.angle_alpha   90.00
_cell.angle_beta   90.00
_cell.angle_gamma   90.00
#
_symmetry.space_group_name_H-M   'P 1'
#
loop_
_entity.id
_entity.type
_entity.pdbx_description
1 polymer ?
#
loop_
_entity_poly.entity_id
_entity_poly.type
_entity_poly.pdbx_seq_one_letter_code
_entity_poly.pdbx_strand_id
1 'polypeptide(L)' 'MIKPKNLYRGHSMEKVGHGKRAVFKTTINEKEWSAVTELEVKAATAIAAVRSSAVSIPIPALAV' A
#
# COMPACT_ATOMS: atom_id res chain seq x y z
N MET A 1 -24.07 14.50 -2.15
CA MET A 1 -23.46 13.26 -2.69
C MET A 1 -22.00 13.54 -3.02
N ILE A 2 -21.09 13.19 -2.11
CA ILE A 2 -19.64 13.33 -2.35
C ILE A 2 -19.24 12.21 -3.31
N LYS A 3 -19.01 12.56 -4.57
CA LYS A 3 -18.47 11.59 -5.54
C LYS A 3 -17.11 11.14 -5.01
N PRO A 4 -16.82 9.82 -4.93
CA PRO A 4 -15.48 9.36 -4.59
C PRO A 4 -14.51 10.01 -5.57
N LYS A 5 -13.54 10.76 -5.05
CA LYS A 5 -12.50 11.34 -5.89
C LYS A 5 -11.70 10.14 -6.42
N ASN A 6 -11.82 9.86 -7.72
CA ASN A 6 -11.00 8.85 -8.41
C ASN A 6 -9.53 9.31 -8.36
N LEU A 7 -8.88 9.03 -7.25
CA LEU A 7 -7.49 9.36 -6.97
C LEU A 7 -6.70 8.08 -6.83
N TYR A 8 -5.56 8.01 -7.49
CA TYR A 8 -4.58 6.96 -7.28
C TYR A 8 -3.35 7.58 -6.62
N ARG A 9 -3.04 7.15 -5.40
CA ARG A 9 -1.93 7.72 -4.59
C ARG A 9 -1.99 9.25 -4.46
N GLY A 10 -3.20 9.82 -4.42
CA GLY A 10 -3.41 11.27 -4.36
C GLY A 10 -3.47 11.98 -5.72
N HIS A 11 -3.18 11.29 -6.83
CA HIS A 11 -3.24 11.85 -8.18
C HIS A 11 -4.58 11.58 -8.85
N SER A 12 -5.13 12.56 -9.57
CA SER A 12 -6.36 12.40 -10.34
C SER A 12 -6.20 11.36 -11.44
N MET A 13 -7.21 10.49 -11.56
CA MET A 13 -7.33 9.53 -12.63
C MET A 13 -8.39 9.97 -13.63
N GLU A 14 -8.04 9.98 -14.91
CA GLU A 14 -8.95 10.22 -16.02
C GLU A 14 -9.42 8.89 -16.60
N LYS A 15 -10.72 8.79 -16.92
CA LYS A 15 -11.26 7.64 -17.65
C LYS A 15 -10.98 7.82 -19.14
N VAL A 16 -10.04 7.03 -19.66
CA VAL A 16 -9.63 7.09 -21.08
C VAL A 16 -10.27 5.99 -21.94
N GLY A 17 -10.77 4.91 -21.33
CA GLY A 17 -11.39 3.80 -22.07
C GLY A 17 -12.87 4.02 -22.38
N HIS A 18 -13.26 3.80 -23.63
CA HIS A 18 -14.65 3.64 -24.06
C HIS A 18 -14.92 2.16 -24.37
N GLY A 19 -15.75 1.50 -23.55
CA GLY A 19 -16.08 0.07 -23.70
C GLY A 19 -16.62 -0.57 -22.42
N LYS A 20 -16.77 -1.91 -22.41
CA LYS A 20 -17.23 -2.68 -21.23
C LYS A 20 -16.25 -2.66 -20.05
N ARG A 21 -14.97 -2.31 -20.29
CA ARG A 21 -13.94 -2.18 -19.25
C ARG A 21 -13.65 -0.71 -18.99
N ALA A 22 -13.71 -0.30 -17.73
CA ALA A 22 -13.29 1.02 -17.30
C ALA A 22 -11.76 1.05 -17.22
N VAL A 23 -11.13 1.82 -18.11
CA VAL A 23 -9.68 2.07 -18.08
C VAL A 23 -9.45 3.48 -17.57
N PHE A 24 -8.62 3.59 -16.54
CA PHE A 24 -8.24 4.84 -15.90
C PHE A 24 -6.75 5.08 -16.11
N LYS A 25 -6.39 6.33 -16.38
CA LYS A 25 -5.01 6.78 -16.56
C LYS A 25 -4.72 7.91 -15.58
N THR A 26 -3.53 7.90 -15.02
CA THR A 26 -2.98 9.03 -14.27
C THR A 26 -1.54 9.23 -14.72
N THR A 27 -1.07 10.47 -14.67
CA THR A 27 0.31 10.84 -15.02
C THR A 27 0.99 11.28 -13.74
N ILE A 28 2.07 10.59 -13.36
CA ILE A 28 2.83 10.85 -12.14
C ILE A 28 4.28 11.06 -12.56
N ASN A 29 4.94 12.08 -12.02
CA ASN A 29 6.36 12.33 -12.30
C ASN A 29 7.24 11.28 -11.59
N GLU A 30 8.41 11.00 -12.14
CA GLU A 30 9.39 10.05 -11.58
C GLU A 30 9.73 10.34 -10.12
N LYS A 31 9.92 11.62 -9.76
CA LYS A 31 10.22 12.02 -8.36
C LYS A 31 9.10 11.66 -7.40
N GLU A 32 7.85 11.94 -7.79
CA GLU A 32 6.66 11.66 -6.98
C GLU A 32 6.43 10.15 -6.89
N TRP A 33 6.58 9.45 -8.01
CA TRP A 33 6.48 7.99 -8.09
C TRP A 33 7.49 7.30 -7.16
N SER A 34 8.74 7.77 -7.18
CA SER A 34 9.84 7.24 -6.37
C SER A 34 9.58 7.47 -4.88
N ALA A 35 9.15 8.69 -4.51
CA ALA A 35 8.87 9.03 -3.12
C ALA A 35 7.73 8.17 -2.52
N VAL A 36 6.62 7.97 -3.24
CA VAL A 36 5.52 7.14 -2.74
C VAL A 36 5.95 5.67 -2.64
N THR A 37 6.70 5.18 -3.62
CA THR A 37 7.19 3.79 -3.62
C THR A 37 8.16 3.55 -2.45
N GLU A 38 9.08 4.47 -2.18
CA GLU A 38 10.02 4.34 -1.06
C GLU A 38 9.31 4.28 0.29
N LEU A 39 8.29 5.13 0.49
CA LEU A 39 7.47 5.12 1.71
C LEU A 39 6.75 3.79 1.91
N GLU A 40 6.16 3.24 0.84
CA GLU A 40 5.48 1.95 0.91
C GLU A 40 6.43 0.79 1.19
N VAL A 41 7.62 0.79 0.57
CA VAL A 41 8.63 -0.24 0.84
C VAL A 41 9.09 -0.17 2.30
N LYS A 42 9.35 1.03 2.83
CA LYS A 42 9.70 1.22 4.25
C LYS A 42 8.58 0.78 5.20
N ALA A 43 7.33 1.08 4.86
CA ALA A 43 6.19 0.63 5.65
C ALA A 43 6.06 -0.90 5.63
N ALA A 44 6.21 -1.52 4.45
CA ALA A 44 6.14 -2.97 4.30
C ALA A 44 7.26 -3.69 5.06
N THR A 45 8.49 -3.18 5.02
CA THR A 45 9.62 -3.74 5.78
C THR A 45 9.44 -3.55 7.29
N ALA A 46 8.92 -2.41 7.74
CA ALA A 46 8.57 -2.20 9.14
C ALA A 46 7.50 -3.19 9.62
N ILE A 47 6.44 -3.41 8.85
CA ILE A 47 5.39 -4.39 9.17
C ILE A 47 5.95 -5.82 9.21
N ALA A 48 6.83 -6.18 8.27
CA ALA A 48 7.49 -7.47 8.25
C ALA A 48 8.39 -7.68 9.48
N ALA A 49 9.14 -6.66 9.90
CA ALA A 49 9.98 -6.71 11.09
C ALA A 49 9.15 -6.91 12.38
N VAL A 50 7.99 -6.25 12.50
CA VAL A 50 7.08 -6.43 13.65
C VAL A 50 6.54 -7.87 13.73
N ARG A 51 6.32 -8.54 12.58
CA ARG A 51 5.88 -9.94 12.55
C ARG A 51 6.95 -10.93 12.99
N SER A 52 8.23 -10.65 12.76
CA SER A 52 9.34 -11.50 13.21
C SER A 52 9.55 -11.45 14.73
N SER A 53 9.18 -10.34 15.40
CA SER A 53 9.36 -10.18 16.84
C SER A 53 8.23 -10.78 17.71
N ALA A 54 7.15 -11.29 17.10
CA ALA A 54 5.99 -11.81 17.82
C ALA A 54 6.03 -13.34 18.06
N VAL A 55 7.10 -14.05 17.68
CA VAL A 55 7.21 -15.52 17.80
C VAL A 55 8.22 -15.93 18.89
N SER A 56 8.09 -15.37 20.08
CA SER A 56 8.72 -15.92 21.28
C SER A 56 7.73 -15.88 22.44
N ILE A 57 6.80 -16.84 22.42
CA ILE A 57 6.00 -17.18 23.61
C ILE A 57 6.87 -18.13 24.43
N PRO A 58 7.30 -17.77 25.65
CA PRO A 58 7.99 -18.71 26.51
C PRO A 58 7.02 -19.83 26.91
N ILE A 59 7.35 -21.07 26.59
CA ILE A 59 6.67 -22.26 27.11
C ILE A 59 6.98 -22.29 28.62
N PRO A 60 5.99 -22.18 29.53
CA PRO A 60 6.24 -22.47 30.92
C PRO A 60 6.49 -23.98 31.02
N ALA A 61 7.73 -24.36 31.32
CA ALA A 61 8.06 -25.74 31.65
C ALA A 61 7.19 -26.17 32.83
N LEU A 62 6.28 -27.11 32.58
CA LEU A 62 5.46 -27.74 33.59
C LEU A 62 6.40 -28.48 34.56
N ALA A 63 6.20 -28.20 35.84
CA ALA A 63 6.88 -28.82 36.96
C ALA A 63 6.79 -30.37 36.93
N VAL A 64 7.91 -31.03 37.23
CA VAL A 64 7.98 -32.40 37.76
C VAL A 64 9.00 -32.39 38.88
#